data_AF-A0A2E7S7B0-F1
#
_entry.id   AF-A0A2E7S7B0-F1
#
_cell.length_a   1.000
_cell.length_b   1.000
_cell.length_c   1.000
_cell.angle_alpha   90.00
_cell.angle_beta   90.00
_cell.angle_gamma   90.00
#
_symmetry.space_group_name_H-M   'P 1'
#
loop_
_entity.id
_entity.type
_entity.pdbx_description
1 polymer ?
#
loop_
_entity_poly.entity_id
_entity_poly.type
_entity_poly.pdbx_seq_one_letter_code
_entity_poly.pdbx_strand_id
1 'polypeptide(L)'
;MPNLPMHIYLANRIAEELDWGNVHDHLGDYFLGSTAPDIRAMTKWDRERTHFAPLSLEHIGQGTRKMFHNYPELIESTRLNPAARAFLIGYITHLTADEVWITTMYRPNFASPTKVTSNKVDADIWDRALQLDMDKEVLETSNRLERELNLIKAGDQAIDLVFLDQSLLSEWRCWISRFLGWDFTWDRLQRALNRMYRDDHEVQQLVAGFLTNVDGNLETVYEKIPKSNITAFQQRVESEALTQIKEYIRET
;
A
#
# COMPACT_ATOMS: atom_id res chain seq x y z
N MET A 1 -2.75 -5.08 -5.28
CA MET A 1 -2.74 -3.98 -4.29
C MET A 1 -1.36 -3.39 -4.31
N PRO A 2 -1.21 -2.06 -4.18
CA PRO A 2 0.08 -1.39 -4.24
C PRO A 2 1.08 -2.04 -3.30
N ASN A 3 2.36 -2.01 -3.65
CA ASN A 3 3.41 -2.49 -2.76
C ASN A 3 3.91 -1.34 -1.87
N LEU A 4 4.76 -1.68 -0.90
CA LEU A 4 5.29 -0.74 0.09
C LEU A 4 5.91 0.54 -0.49
N PRO A 5 6.70 0.53 -1.58
CA PRO A 5 7.22 1.77 -2.16
C PRO A 5 6.10 2.74 -2.56
N MET A 6 5.07 2.24 -3.25
CA MET A 6 3.93 3.05 -3.67
C MET A 6 3.12 3.57 -2.48
N HIS A 7 2.97 2.79 -1.41
CA HIS A 7 2.31 3.28 -0.18
C HIS A 7 3.06 4.45 0.47
N ILE A 8 4.39 4.37 0.57
CA ILE A 8 5.22 5.45 1.12
C ILE A 8 5.15 6.69 0.20
N TYR A 9 5.23 6.49 -1.12
CA TYR A 9 5.12 7.57 -2.09
C TYR A 9 3.79 8.32 -1.98
N LEU A 10 2.66 7.60 -1.97
CA LEU A 10 1.34 8.19 -1.81
C LEU A 10 1.19 8.89 -0.46
N ALA A 11 1.72 8.30 0.60
CA ALA A 11 1.74 8.92 1.92
C ALA A 11 2.52 10.24 1.90
N ASN A 12 3.71 10.30 1.29
CA ASN A 12 4.47 11.55 1.20
C ASN A 12 3.68 12.66 0.47
N ARG A 13 3.02 12.33 -0.65
CA ARG A 13 2.16 13.29 -1.36
C ARG A 13 0.99 13.79 -0.51
N ILE A 14 0.34 12.90 0.23
CA ILE A 14 -0.76 13.27 1.13
C ILE A 14 -0.24 14.14 2.28
N ALA A 15 0.93 13.84 2.84
CA ALA A 15 1.54 14.64 3.89
C ALA A 15 1.88 16.06 3.43
N GLU A 16 2.31 16.24 2.17
CA GLU A 16 2.54 17.56 1.58
C GLU A 16 1.26 18.40 1.47
N GLU A 17 0.10 17.75 1.25
CA GLU A 17 -1.21 18.42 1.22
C GLU A 17 -1.83 18.61 2.62
N LEU A 18 -1.37 17.87 3.62
CA LEU A 18 -1.77 18.03 5.01
C LEU A 18 -1.01 19.21 5.65
N ASP A 19 -1.73 20.29 5.96
CA ASP A 19 -1.20 21.46 6.69
C ASP A 19 -1.09 21.22 8.22
N TRP A 20 -0.95 19.95 8.63
CA TRP A 20 -0.93 19.58 10.05
C TRP A 20 0.51 19.44 10.52
N GLY A 21 1.00 20.43 11.28
CA GLY A 21 2.40 20.48 11.75
C GLY A 21 2.85 19.22 12.49
N ASN A 22 1.95 18.56 13.23
CA ASN A 22 2.28 17.32 13.94
C ASN A 22 2.58 16.12 13.03
N VAL A 23 2.06 16.08 11.79
CA VAL A 23 2.42 15.05 10.80
C VAL A 23 3.85 15.30 10.32
N HIS A 24 4.19 16.57 10.05
CA HIS A 24 5.53 16.96 9.60
C HIS A 24 6.60 16.73 10.66
N ASP A 25 6.27 16.95 11.94
CA ASP A 25 7.18 16.67 13.07
C ASP A 25 7.39 15.16 13.32
N HIS A 26 6.48 14.31 12.84
CA HIS A 26 6.45 12.86 13.07
C HIS A 26 6.38 12.03 11.78
N LEU A 27 7.02 12.49 10.70
CA LEU A 27 6.97 11.83 9.39
C LEU A 27 7.43 10.37 9.42
N GLY A 28 8.39 10.01 10.27
CA GLY A 28 8.84 8.62 10.41
C GLY A 28 7.74 7.67 10.89
N ASP A 29 6.95 8.12 11.87
CA ASP A 29 5.84 7.33 12.43
C ASP A 29 4.65 7.32 11.48
N TYR A 30 4.41 8.42 10.77
CA TYR A 30 3.45 8.51 9.67
C TYR A 30 3.74 7.50 8.55
N PHE A 31 4.96 7.46 8.02
CA PHE A 31 5.34 6.49 6.98
C PHE A 31 5.34 5.04 7.49
N LEU A 32 5.65 4.82 8.78
CA LEU A 32 5.49 3.51 9.38
C LEU A 32 4.00 3.10 9.42
N GLY A 33 3.12 4.03 9.75
CA GLY A 33 1.67 3.85 9.70
C GLY A 33 1.17 3.46 8.31
N SER A 34 1.68 4.12 7.25
CA SER A 34 1.29 3.85 5.86
C SER A 34 1.72 2.50 5.31
N THR A 35 2.45 1.71 6.11
CA THR A 35 2.90 0.37 5.74
C THR A 35 2.44 -0.70 6.73
N ALA A 36 2.08 -0.33 7.95
CA ALA A 36 1.75 -1.26 9.03
C ALA A 36 0.65 -2.29 8.72
N PRO A 37 -0.40 -2.01 7.91
CA PRO A 37 -1.38 -3.05 7.61
C PRO A 37 -0.79 -4.28 6.91
N ASP A 38 0.34 -4.13 6.23
CA ASP A 38 1.08 -5.20 5.55
C ASP A 38 1.95 -6.06 6.48
N ILE A 39 1.96 -5.80 7.79
CA ILE A 39 2.55 -6.68 8.82
C ILE A 39 2.09 -8.13 8.68
N ARG A 40 0.91 -8.35 8.09
CA ARG A 40 0.41 -9.68 7.72
C ARG A 40 1.38 -10.51 6.86
N ALA A 41 2.31 -9.88 6.14
CA ALA A 41 3.38 -10.58 5.43
C ALA A 41 4.30 -11.37 6.38
N MET A 42 4.47 -10.90 7.61
CA MET A 42 5.24 -11.58 8.67
C MET A 42 4.36 -12.50 9.51
N THR A 43 3.16 -12.05 9.89
CA THR A 43 2.30 -12.78 10.84
C THR A 43 1.39 -13.82 10.21
N LYS A 44 1.19 -13.75 8.88
CA LYS A 44 0.20 -14.54 8.12
C LYS A 44 -1.25 -14.32 8.58
N TRP A 45 -1.53 -13.23 9.29
CA TRP A 45 -2.89 -12.90 9.72
C TRP A 45 -3.84 -12.66 8.55
N ASP A 46 -5.12 -12.87 8.84
CA ASP A 46 -6.20 -12.52 7.92
C ASP A 46 -6.17 -11.03 7.60
N ARG A 47 -6.46 -10.69 6.34
CA ARG A 47 -6.49 -9.31 5.87
C ARG A 47 -7.40 -8.45 6.74
N GLU A 48 -8.57 -8.94 7.10
CA GLU A 48 -9.56 -8.18 7.87
C GLU A 48 -9.05 -7.74 9.25
N ARG A 49 -8.05 -8.43 9.81
CA ARG A 49 -7.46 -8.06 11.10
C ARG A 49 -6.65 -6.77 11.03
N THR A 50 -5.97 -6.52 9.92
CA THR A 50 -5.10 -5.34 9.76
C THR A 50 -5.70 -4.31 8.80
N HIS A 51 -6.46 -4.73 7.79
CA HIS A 51 -7.06 -3.82 6.83
C HIS A 51 -8.50 -3.45 7.17
N PHE A 52 -9.11 -4.12 8.15
CA PHE A 52 -10.49 -3.90 8.57
C PHE A 52 -11.54 -4.05 7.44
N ALA A 53 -11.16 -4.60 6.29
CA ALA A 53 -12.06 -4.83 5.17
C ALA A 53 -11.67 -6.09 4.39
N PRO A 54 -12.65 -6.89 3.92
CA PRO A 54 -12.40 -8.01 3.01
C PRO A 54 -12.06 -7.51 1.60
N LEU A 55 -11.51 -8.39 0.75
CA LEU A 55 -11.30 -8.07 -0.68
C LEU A 55 -12.62 -7.82 -1.45
N SER A 56 -13.75 -8.28 -0.91
CA SER A 56 -15.09 -8.05 -1.45
C SER A 56 -15.69 -6.69 -1.07
N LEU A 57 -14.92 -5.78 -0.46
CA LEU A 57 -15.40 -4.44 -0.08
C LEU A 57 -16.05 -3.70 -1.25
N GLU A 58 -17.14 -2.98 -0.98
CA GLU A 58 -17.93 -2.31 -2.03
C GLU A 58 -17.63 -0.82 -2.15
N HIS A 59 -17.16 -0.21 -1.05
CA HIS A 59 -16.97 1.24 -0.96
C HIS A 59 -15.60 1.57 -0.37
N ILE A 60 -15.03 2.68 -0.84
CA ILE A 60 -13.84 3.28 -0.24
C ILE A 60 -14.20 3.82 1.17
N GLY A 61 -13.25 3.74 2.08
CA GLY A 61 -13.36 4.04 3.51
C GLY A 61 -13.99 2.93 4.35
N GLN A 62 -14.25 1.73 3.83
CA GLN A 62 -14.88 0.65 4.62
C GLN A 62 -13.98 0.20 5.78
N GLY A 63 -12.69 0.02 5.50
CA GLY A 63 -11.68 -0.35 6.49
C GLY A 63 -11.53 0.72 7.56
N THR A 64 -11.38 1.98 7.16
CA THR A 64 -11.30 3.12 8.09
C THR A 64 -12.53 3.20 8.99
N ARG A 65 -13.75 3.15 8.42
CA ARG A 65 -15.00 3.12 9.19
C ARG A 65 -15.03 1.97 10.20
N LYS A 66 -14.65 0.76 9.78
CA LYS A 66 -14.66 -0.42 10.65
C LYS A 66 -13.57 -0.34 11.73
N MET A 67 -12.40 0.23 11.44
CA MET A 67 -11.34 0.48 12.42
C MET A 67 -11.85 1.37 13.56
N PHE A 68 -12.43 2.53 13.23
CA PHE A 68 -12.97 3.46 14.24
C PHE A 68 -14.24 2.94 14.93
N HIS A 69 -15.03 2.10 14.26
CA HIS A 69 -16.15 1.42 14.90
C HIS A 69 -15.68 0.41 15.95
N ASN A 70 -14.64 -0.37 15.63
CA ASN A 70 -14.08 -1.38 16.53
C ASN A 70 -13.28 -0.76 17.69
N TYR A 71 -12.66 0.40 17.46
CA TYR A 71 -11.80 1.11 18.41
C TYR A 71 -12.21 2.58 18.52
N PRO A 72 -13.37 2.88 19.12
CA PRO A 72 -13.90 4.24 19.22
C PRO A 72 -12.98 5.19 20.00
N GLU A 73 -12.12 4.67 20.87
CA GLU A 73 -11.09 5.43 21.59
C GLU A 73 -10.10 6.15 20.67
N LEU A 74 -9.93 5.67 19.42
CA LEU A 74 -9.08 6.32 18.42
C LEU A 74 -9.67 7.64 17.89
N ILE A 75 -11.00 7.81 17.99
CA ILE A 75 -11.70 9.03 17.54
C ILE A 75 -11.27 10.22 18.40
N GLU A 76 -11.00 9.99 19.69
CA GLU A 76 -10.40 10.99 20.57
C GLU A 76 -8.88 11.11 20.33
N SER A 77 -8.50 11.30 19.05
CA SER A 77 -7.12 11.41 18.57
C SER A 77 -6.26 12.45 19.31
N THR A 78 -6.87 13.40 20.03
CA THR A 78 -6.17 14.35 20.91
C THR A 78 -5.59 13.72 22.17
N ARG A 79 -6.03 12.51 22.55
CA ARG A 79 -5.46 11.73 23.66
C ARG A 79 -4.28 10.86 23.22
N LEU A 80 -4.12 10.63 21.92
CA LEU A 80 -2.94 9.98 21.37
C LEU A 80 -1.75 10.94 21.48
N ASN A 81 -0.58 10.39 21.77
CA ASN A 81 0.64 11.17 21.61
C ASN A 81 0.82 11.55 20.12
N PRO A 82 1.57 12.62 19.81
CA PRO A 82 1.75 13.08 18.42
C PRO A 82 2.24 12.00 17.45
N ALA A 83 3.16 11.12 17.87
CA ALA A 83 3.67 10.02 17.06
C ALA A 83 2.59 8.99 16.70
N ALA A 84 1.79 8.55 17.69
CA ALA A 84 0.68 7.62 17.48
C ALA A 84 -0.41 8.20 16.59
N ARG A 85 -0.66 9.51 16.70
CA ARG A 85 -1.59 10.20 15.81
C ARG A 85 -1.05 10.27 14.37
N ALA A 86 0.22 10.63 14.18
CA ALA A 86 0.85 10.63 12.86
C ALA A 86 0.82 9.23 12.23
N PHE A 87 1.15 8.20 13.01
CA PHE A 87 1.01 6.80 12.60
C PHE A 87 -0.42 6.45 12.18
N LEU A 88 -1.43 6.84 12.96
CA LEU A 88 -2.83 6.55 12.63
C LEU A 88 -3.26 7.22 11.32
N ILE A 89 -2.81 8.45 11.07
CA ILE A 89 -3.06 9.16 9.80
C ILE A 89 -2.41 8.38 8.64
N GLY A 90 -1.17 7.92 8.81
CA GLY A 90 -0.50 7.06 7.83
C GLY A 90 -1.25 5.75 7.59
N TYR A 91 -1.77 5.12 8.65
CA TYR A 91 -2.57 3.90 8.55
C TYR A 91 -3.80 4.10 7.65
N ILE A 92 -4.49 5.24 7.79
CA ILE A 92 -5.66 5.60 6.96
C ILE A 92 -5.26 5.73 5.48
N THR A 93 -4.08 6.29 5.17
CA THR A 93 -3.62 6.41 3.78
C THR A 93 -3.37 5.05 3.14
N HIS A 94 -2.83 4.10 3.91
CA HIS A 94 -2.67 2.71 3.45
C HIS A 94 -4.02 2.06 3.12
N LEU A 95 -4.95 2.08 4.08
CA LEU A 95 -6.27 1.47 3.88
C LEU A 95 -6.94 2.06 2.64
N THR A 96 -6.88 3.39 2.49
CA THR A 96 -7.45 4.07 1.33
C THR A 96 -6.79 3.63 0.02
N ALA A 97 -5.46 3.58 -0.06
CA ALA A 97 -4.75 3.19 -1.26
C ALA A 97 -5.14 1.78 -1.73
N ASP A 98 -5.28 0.85 -0.79
CA ASP A 98 -5.70 -0.52 -1.06
C ASP A 98 -7.14 -0.59 -1.58
N GLU A 99 -8.06 0.12 -0.93
CA GLU A 99 -9.46 0.12 -1.31
C GLU A 99 -9.72 0.80 -2.66
N VAL A 100 -9.01 1.89 -2.94
CA VAL A 100 -9.04 2.55 -4.25
C VAL A 100 -8.49 1.59 -5.31
N TRP A 101 -7.33 0.94 -5.09
CA TRP A 101 -6.82 -0.05 -6.06
C TRP A 101 -7.83 -1.16 -6.33
N ILE A 102 -8.44 -1.72 -5.28
CA ILE A 102 -9.44 -2.80 -5.40
C ILE A 102 -10.62 -2.35 -6.27
N THR A 103 -11.14 -1.15 -6.01
CA THR A 103 -12.39 -0.67 -6.61
C THR A 103 -12.21 -0.04 -7.99
N THR A 104 -11.07 0.60 -8.27
CA THR A 104 -10.85 1.36 -9.52
C THR A 104 -9.88 0.68 -10.48
N MET A 105 -8.97 -0.18 -10.00
CA MET A 105 -7.97 -0.86 -10.83
C MET A 105 -8.24 -2.36 -10.93
N TYR A 106 -8.27 -3.07 -9.81
CA TYR A 106 -8.38 -4.53 -9.78
C TYR A 106 -9.72 -5.02 -10.30
N ARG A 107 -10.83 -4.62 -9.66
CA ARG A 107 -12.15 -5.12 -10.00
C ARG A 107 -12.60 -4.77 -11.42
N PRO A 108 -12.37 -3.54 -11.94
CA PRO A 108 -12.84 -3.20 -13.28
C PRO A 108 -12.08 -3.91 -14.40
N ASN A 109 -10.82 -4.32 -14.17
CA ASN A 109 -9.92 -4.81 -15.22
C ASN A 109 -9.54 -6.28 -15.05
N PHE A 110 -9.16 -6.69 -13.83
CA PHE A 110 -8.46 -7.96 -13.55
C PHE A 110 -9.31 -9.02 -12.83
N ALA A 111 -10.39 -8.62 -12.16
CA ALA A 111 -11.31 -9.56 -11.53
C ALA A 111 -11.97 -10.48 -12.57
N SER A 112 -12.35 -11.69 -12.17
CA SER A 112 -12.97 -12.65 -13.09
C SER A 112 -14.47 -12.34 -13.31
N PRO A 113 -14.98 -12.41 -14.55
CA PRO A 113 -14.23 -12.54 -15.81
C PRO A 113 -13.44 -11.25 -16.12
N THR A 114 -12.17 -11.42 -16.49
CA THR A 114 -11.26 -10.30 -16.81
C THR A 114 -11.69 -9.60 -18.09
N LYS A 115 -11.48 -8.27 -18.15
CA LYS A 115 -11.81 -7.46 -19.35
C LYS A 115 -10.60 -7.21 -20.24
N VAL A 116 -9.40 -7.42 -19.73
CA VAL A 116 -8.16 -6.97 -20.38
C VAL A 116 -7.36 -8.12 -21.00
N THR A 117 -7.58 -9.35 -20.54
CA THR A 117 -6.89 -10.56 -21.00
C THR A 117 -7.87 -11.69 -21.30
N SER A 118 -7.40 -12.74 -21.96
CA SER A 118 -8.22 -13.92 -22.29
C SER A 118 -8.43 -14.87 -21.11
N ASN A 119 -7.51 -14.85 -20.14
CA ASN A 119 -7.55 -15.72 -18.96
C ASN A 119 -7.10 -14.98 -17.69
N LYS A 120 -7.40 -15.60 -16.55
CA LYS A 120 -7.15 -15.03 -15.21
C LYS A 120 -5.66 -14.97 -14.84
N VAL A 121 -4.85 -15.91 -15.32
CA VAL A 121 -3.41 -15.92 -15.01
C VAL A 121 -2.73 -14.71 -15.64
N ASP A 122 -3.01 -14.43 -16.91
CA ASP A 122 -2.48 -13.24 -17.58
C ASP A 122 -2.95 -11.95 -16.90
N ALA A 123 -4.21 -11.90 -16.46
CA ALA A 123 -4.71 -10.76 -15.69
C ALA A 123 -3.93 -10.54 -14.39
N ASP A 124 -3.57 -11.62 -13.68
CA ASP A 124 -2.78 -11.54 -12.45
C ASP A 124 -1.32 -11.15 -12.73
N ILE A 125 -0.74 -11.63 -13.84
CA ILE A 125 0.57 -11.18 -14.29
C ILE A 125 0.54 -9.67 -14.57
N TRP A 126 -0.47 -9.19 -15.28
CA TRP A 126 -0.59 -7.77 -15.63
C TRP A 126 -0.85 -6.88 -14.41
N ASP A 127 -1.73 -7.28 -13.48
CA ASP A 127 -1.95 -6.56 -12.20
C ASP A 127 -0.65 -6.41 -11.41
N ARG A 128 0.14 -7.49 -11.32
CA ARG A 128 1.43 -7.47 -10.62
C ARG A 128 2.52 -6.72 -11.38
N ALA A 129 2.52 -6.79 -12.71
CA ALA A 129 3.46 -6.03 -13.53
C ALA A 129 3.25 -4.53 -13.37
N LEU A 130 2.00 -4.04 -13.37
CA LEU A 130 1.70 -2.63 -13.12
C LEU A 130 2.13 -2.16 -11.73
N GLN A 131 1.92 -2.99 -10.70
CA GLN A 131 2.37 -2.68 -9.34
C GLN A 131 3.89 -2.57 -9.25
N LEU A 132 4.63 -3.44 -9.97
CA LEU A 132 6.08 -3.41 -9.99
C LEU A 132 6.64 -2.27 -10.85
N ASP A 133 5.98 -1.91 -11.96
CA ASP A 133 6.39 -0.75 -12.77
C ASP A 133 6.23 0.55 -11.97
N MET A 134 5.13 0.68 -11.23
CA MET A 134 4.92 1.75 -10.26
C MET A 134 6.02 1.80 -9.18
N ASP A 135 6.41 0.66 -8.62
CA ASP A 135 7.51 0.60 -7.65
C ASP A 135 8.84 1.05 -8.26
N LYS A 136 9.12 0.62 -9.50
CA LYS A 136 10.34 1.01 -10.23
C LYS A 136 10.40 2.52 -10.40
N GLU A 137 9.31 3.14 -10.88
CA GLU A 137 9.21 4.59 -11.06
C GLU A 137 9.41 5.35 -9.74
N VAL A 138 8.78 4.90 -8.65
CA VAL A 138 8.95 5.50 -7.31
C VAL A 138 10.40 5.43 -6.85
N LEU A 139 11.05 4.27 -6.98
CA LEU A 139 12.42 4.08 -6.53
C LEU A 139 13.43 4.90 -7.36
N GLU A 140 13.16 5.10 -8.65
CA GLU A 140 13.98 5.93 -9.54
C GLU A 140 13.82 7.43 -9.25
N THR A 141 12.59 7.90 -9.02
CA THR A 141 12.28 9.32 -8.84
C THR A 141 12.53 9.82 -7.41
N SER A 142 12.45 8.95 -6.41
CA SER A 142 12.50 9.32 -4.99
C SER A 142 13.82 8.94 -4.31
N ASN A 143 14.92 8.84 -5.05
CA ASN A 143 16.23 8.37 -4.55
C ASN A 143 16.09 7.11 -3.67
N ARG A 144 15.36 6.10 -4.17
CA ARG A 144 15.11 4.83 -3.46
C ARG A 144 14.48 4.97 -2.08
N LEU A 145 13.73 6.05 -1.85
CA LEU A 145 13.06 6.35 -0.58
C LEU A 145 14.03 6.48 0.61
N GLU A 146 15.30 6.80 0.36
CA GLU A 146 16.34 6.82 1.40
C GLU A 146 15.98 7.73 2.57
N ARG A 147 15.40 8.90 2.28
CA ARG A 147 14.94 9.85 3.30
C ARG A 147 13.84 9.24 4.16
N GLU A 148 12.81 8.70 3.55
CA GLU A 148 11.63 8.15 4.21
C GLU A 148 12.02 6.95 5.08
N LEU A 149 12.91 6.08 4.60
CA LEU A 149 13.42 4.95 5.37
C LEU A 149 14.24 5.39 6.58
N ASN A 150 15.07 6.42 6.43
CA ASN A 150 15.82 6.99 7.54
C ASN A 150 14.90 7.61 8.59
N LEU A 151 13.82 8.28 8.16
CA LEU A 151 12.79 8.81 9.06
C LEU A 151 12.05 7.68 9.80
N ILE A 152 11.61 6.62 9.11
CA ILE A 152 10.96 5.45 9.74
C ILE A 152 11.87 4.82 10.82
N LYS A 153 13.16 4.70 10.52
CA LYS A 153 14.15 4.15 11.44
C LYS A 153 14.35 5.04 12.67
N ALA A 154 14.27 6.35 12.51
CA ALA A 154 14.44 7.35 13.57
C ALA A 154 13.14 7.67 14.34
N GLY A 155 12.00 7.17 13.89
CA GLY A 155 10.69 7.42 14.50
C GLY A 155 10.54 6.93 15.95
N ASP A 156 9.49 7.40 16.62
CA ASP A 156 9.22 7.14 18.02
C ASP A 156 8.92 5.64 18.27
N GLN A 157 9.52 5.08 19.32
CA GLN A 157 9.28 3.70 19.71
C GLN A 157 8.00 3.51 20.54
N ALA A 158 7.35 4.60 20.97
CA ALA A 158 6.18 4.59 21.86
C ALA A 158 4.85 4.86 21.13
N ILE A 159 4.59 4.16 20.01
CA ILE A 159 3.31 4.22 19.29
C ILE A 159 2.34 3.22 19.91
N ASP A 160 1.51 3.65 20.86
CA ASP A 160 0.56 2.74 21.54
C ASP A 160 -0.82 2.75 20.88
N LEU A 161 -1.17 1.64 20.22
CA LEU A 161 -2.47 1.42 19.60
C LEU A 161 -3.03 0.08 20.05
N VAL A 162 -4.27 0.09 20.54
CA VAL A 162 -4.98 -1.06 21.12
C VAL A 162 -4.99 -2.33 20.25
N PHE A 163 -4.89 -2.19 18.93
CA PHE A 163 -5.00 -3.28 17.97
C PHE A 163 -3.65 -3.78 17.44
N LEU A 164 -2.54 -3.13 17.80
CA LEU A 164 -1.21 -3.46 17.30
C LEU A 164 -0.20 -3.58 18.44
N ASP A 165 0.40 -4.76 18.53
CA ASP A 165 1.42 -5.05 19.53
C ASP A 165 2.74 -4.30 19.24
N GLN A 166 3.33 -3.72 20.28
CA GLN A 166 4.57 -2.93 20.19
C GLN A 166 5.76 -3.74 19.67
N SER A 167 5.90 -4.99 20.14
CA SER A 167 7.03 -5.83 19.72
C SER A 167 6.92 -6.16 18.24
N LEU A 168 5.69 -6.45 17.77
CA LEU A 168 5.41 -6.69 16.37
C LEU A 168 5.65 -5.44 15.50
N LEU A 169 5.26 -4.26 15.97
CA LEU A 169 5.52 -3.02 15.25
C LEU A 169 7.02 -2.71 15.16
N SER A 170 7.78 -2.98 16.21
CA SER A 170 9.25 -2.84 16.22
C SER A 170 9.91 -3.81 15.22
N GLU A 171 9.45 -5.05 15.18
CA GLU A 171 9.89 -6.04 14.18
C GLU A 171 9.59 -5.57 12.75
N TRP A 172 8.39 -5.03 12.52
CA TRP A 172 7.99 -4.48 11.23
C TRP A 172 8.86 -3.30 10.79
N ARG A 173 9.11 -2.34 11.68
CA ARG A 173 10.00 -1.20 11.45
C ARG A 173 11.39 -1.68 11.03
N CYS A 174 11.94 -2.65 11.74
CA CYS A 174 13.24 -3.26 11.43
C CYS A 174 13.23 -3.94 10.05
N TRP A 175 12.14 -4.66 9.74
CA TRP A 175 11.97 -5.36 8.47
C TRP A 175 11.89 -4.38 7.29
N ILE A 176 11.05 -3.34 7.35
CA ILE A 176 10.92 -2.33 6.29
C ILE A 176 12.24 -1.62 6.03
N SER A 177 12.91 -1.20 7.10
CA SER A 177 14.19 -0.48 7.00
C SER A 177 15.28 -1.31 6.29
N ARG A 178 15.15 -2.64 6.27
CA ARG A 178 16.06 -3.54 5.56
C ARG A 178 15.54 -3.92 4.17
N PHE A 179 14.23 -4.15 4.05
CA PHE A 179 13.60 -4.70 2.85
C PHE A 179 13.56 -3.71 1.69
N LEU A 180 13.32 -2.42 1.98
CA LEU A 180 13.26 -1.37 0.96
C LEU A 180 14.65 -0.86 0.55
N GLY A 181 15.71 -1.27 1.23
CA GLY A 181 17.10 -1.03 0.78
C GLY A 181 17.56 -1.91 -0.38
N TRP A 182 16.73 -2.84 -0.86
CA TRP A 182 17.08 -3.74 -1.96
C TRP A 182 16.80 -3.11 -3.33
N ASP A 183 17.72 -3.34 -4.27
CA ASP A 183 17.53 -2.97 -5.67
C ASP A 183 16.20 -3.54 -6.23
N PHE A 184 15.59 -2.76 -7.12
CA PHE A 184 14.45 -3.22 -7.88
C PHE A 184 14.85 -4.39 -8.77
N THR A 185 14.01 -5.42 -8.85
CA THR A 185 14.18 -6.55 -9.77
C THR A 185 12.82 -7.08 -10.19
N TRP A 186 12.70 -7.41 -11.48
CA TRP A 186 11.53 -8.07 -12.05
C TRP A 186 11.35 -9.52 -11.56
N ASP A 187 12.35 -10.14 -10.92
CA ASP A 187 12.19 -11.43 -10.25
C ASP A 187 11.12 -11.39 -9.15
N ARG A 188 10.77 -10.20 -8.66
CA ARG A 188 9.65 -9.99 -7.73
C ARG A 188 8.33 -10.48 -8.35
N LEU A 189 8.16 -10.38 -9.67
CA LEU A 189 6.98 -10.89 -10.39
C LEU A 189 6.89 -12.40 -10.24
N GLN A 190 7.98 -13.12 -10.54
CA GLN A 190 8.02 -14.59 -10.39
C GLN A 190 7.74 -15.02 -8.95
N ARG A 191 8.33 -14.33 -7.95
CA ARG A 191 8.04 -14.60 -6.53
C ARG A 191 6.59 -14.33 -6.16
N ALA A 192 5.95 -13.30 -6.72
CA ALA A 192 4.56 -13.00 -6.46
C ALA A 192 3.63 -14.08 -7.03
N LEU A 193 3.82 -14.48 -8.28
CA LEU A 193 2.98 -15.48 -8.93
C LEU A 193 3.19 -16.89 -8.35
N ASN A 194 4.43 -17.26 -7.98
CA ASN A 194 4.70 -18.52 -7.27
C ASN A 194 3.97 -18.63 -5.93
N ARG A 195 3.68 -17.50 -5.26
CA ARG A 195 2.87 -17.51 -4.03
C ARG A 195 1.39 -17.69 -4.30
N MET A 196 0.89 -17.22 -5.45
CA MET A 196 -0.51 -17.31 -5.84
C MET A 196 -0.87 -18.67 -6.45
N TYR A 197 0.02 -19.22 -7.27
CA TYR A 197 -0.15 -20.45 -8.04
C TYR A 197 0.96 -21.46 -7.67
N ARG A 198 1.02 -21.81 -6.39
CA ARG A 198 2.13 -22.62 -5.84
C ARG A 198 2.41 -23.86 -6.70
N ASP A 199 3.67 -23.97 -7.14
CA ASP A 199 4.22 -25.08 -7.91
C ASP A 199 3.50 -25.35 -9.26
N ASP A 200 2.81 -24.34 -9.81
CA ASP A 200 2.20 -24.42 -11.15
C ASP A 200 3.24 -24.10 -12.23
N HIS A 201 3.70 -25.15 -12.91
CA HIS A 201 4.72 -25.03 -13.95
C HIS A 201 4.25 -24.24 -15.18
N GLU A 202 2.96 -24.26 -15.52
CA GLU A 202 2.45 -23.50 -16.67
C GLU A 202 2.48 -22.01 -16.37
N VAL A 203 2.05 -21.62 -15.16
CA VAL A 203 2.13 -20.22 -14.70
C VAL A 203 3.59 -19.74 -14.67
N GLN A 204 4.52 -20.58 -14.22
CA GLN A 204 5.95 -20.24 -14.22
C GLN A 204 6.49 -19.99 -15.63
N GLN A 205 6.07 -20.76 -16.63
CA GLN A 205 6.45 -20.55 -18.02
C GLN A 205 5.86 -19.25 -18.58
N LEU A 206 4.59 -18.94 -18.27
CA LEU A 206 3.95 -17.69 -18.69
C LEU A 206 4.68 -16.47 -18.11
N VAL A 207 5.01 -16.49 -16.82
CA VAL A 207 5.78 -15.42 -16.18
C VAL A 207 7.17 -15.31 -16.80
N ALA A 208 7.88 -16.43 -17.00
CA ALA A 208 9.19 -16.42 -17.65
C ALA A 208 9.10 -15.81 -19.06
N GLY A 209 8.05 -16.15 -19.82
CA GLY A 209 7.76 -15.54 -21.12
C GLY A 209 7.56 -14.03 -21.03
N PHE A 210 6.74 -13.56 -20.08
CA PHE A 210 6.56 -12.13 -19.83
C PHE A 210 7.89 -11.41 -19.52
N LEU A 211 8.77 -12.06 -18.77
CA LEU A 211 10.07 -11.51 -18.37
C LEU A 211 11.11 -11.43 -19.50
N THR A 212 10.91 -12.12 -20.63
CA THR A 212 11.85 -12.06 -21.77
C THR A 212 11.89 -10.70 -22.47
N ASN A 213 10.78 -9.95 -22.42
CA ASN A 213 10.68 -8.60 -23.00
C ASN A 213 9.72 -7.75 -22.15
N VAL A 214 10.15 -7.39 -20.94
CA VAL A 214 9.27 -6.68 -20.00
C VAL A 214 8.77 -5.35 -20.56
N ASP A 215 9.62 -4.55 -21.20
CA ASP A 215 9.23 -3.23 -21.69
C ASP A 215 8.14 -3.33 -22.77
N GLY A 216 8.32 -4.20 -23.78
CA GLY A 216 7.30 -4.39 -24.82
C GLY A 216 6.02 -5.06 -24.30
N ASN A 217 6.14 -5.94 -23.31
CA ASN A 217 4.96 -6.54 -22.68
C ASN A 217 4.19 -5.50 -21.84
N LEU A 218 4.88 -4.60 -21.13
CA LEU A 218 4.26 -3.47 -20.43
C LEU A 218 3.59 -2.50 -21.38
N GLU A 219 4.16 -2.21 -22.56
CA GLU A 219 3.49 -1.42 -23.60
C GLU A 219 2.12 -2.04 -23.96
N THR A 220 2.07 -3.35 -24.14
CA THR A 220 0.81 -4.08 -24.39
C THR A 220 -0.18 -3.95 -23.22
N VAL A 221 0.30 -3.99 -21.97
CA VAL A 221 -0.55 -3.74 -20.80
C VAL A 221 -1.11 -2.31 -20.85
N TYR A 222 -0.26 -1.32 -21.15
CA TYR A 222 -0.64 0.09 -21.18
C TYR A 222 -1.56 0.47 -22.35
N GLU A 223 -1.57 -0.30 -23.44
CA GLU A 223 -2.60 -0.17 -24.49
C GLU A 223 -4.00 -0.49 -23.97
N LYS A 224 -4.13 -1.43 -23.02
CA LYS A 224 -5.41 -1.82 -22.42
C LYS A 224 -5.75 -1.03 -21.17
N ILE A 225 -4.73 -0.66 -20.39
CA ILE A 225 -4.86 0.08 -19.14
C ILE A 225 -3.94 1.30 -19.25
N PRO A 226 -4.43 2.41 -19.82
CA PRO A 226 -3.59 3.58 -20.06
C PRO A 226 -2.94 4.12 -18.78
N LYS A 227 -1.75 4.72 -18.90
CA LYS A 227 -1.06 5.38 -17.77
C LYS A 227 -1.93 6.41 -17.03
N SER A 228 -2.89 7.03 -17.72
CA SER A 228 -3.88 7.92 -17.10
C SER A 228 -4.71 7.24 -16.02
N ASN A 229 -4.93 5.92 -16.09
CA ASN A 229 -5.63 5.18 -15.04
C ASN A 229 -4.78 5.09 -13.77
N ILE A 230 -3.45 4.98 -13.89
CA ILE A 230 -2.53 5.02 -12.75
C ILE A 230 -2.54 6.42 -12.12
N THR A 231 -2.46 7.47 -12.93
CA THR A 231 -2.56 8.86 -12.43
C THR A 231 -3.90 9.11 -11.74
N ALA A 232 -5.01 8.66 -12.32
CA ALA A 232 -6.35 8.78 -11.73
C ALA A 232 -6.48 7.97 -10.43
N PHE A 233 -5.86 6.79 -10.35
CA PHE A 233 -5.74 6.02 -9.12
C PHE A 233 -5.03 6.85 -8.03
N GLN A 234 -3.83 7.37 -8.30
CA GLN A 234 -3.05 8.14 -7.32
C GLN A 234 -3.81 9.38 -6.82
N GLN A 235 -4.40 10.16 -7.74
CA GLN A 235 -5.22 11.33 -7.40
C GLN A 235 -6.46 10.96 -6.56
N ARG A 236 -7.08 9.82 -6.87
CA ARG A 236 -8.23 9.34 -6.08
C ARG A 236 -7.82 8.94 -4.67
N VAL A 237 -6.65 8.30 -4.50
CA VAL A 237 -6.12 7.98 -3.18
C VAL A 237 -5.93 9.24 -2.35
N GLU A 238 -5.30 10.27 -2.90
CA GLU A 238 -5.08 11.56 -2.22
C GLU A 238 -6.39 12.19 -1.74
N SER A 239 -7.35 12.36 -2.66
CA SER A 239 -8.64 12.96 -2.33
C SER A 239 -9.43 12.18 -1.28
N GLU A 240 -9.45 10.85 -1.38
CA GLU A 240 -10.19 9.98 -0.45
C GLU A 240 -9.52 9.90 0.92
N ALA A 241 -8.19 9.86 0.95
CA ALA A 241 -7.44 9.78 2.19
C ALA A 241 -7.60 11.07 2.98
N LEU A 242 -7.47 12.23 2.32
CA LEU A 242 -7.70 13.53 2.96
C LEU A 242 -9.12 13.68 3.50
N THR A 243 -10.12 13.18 2.76
CA THR A 243 -11.52 13.19 3.21
C THR A 243 -11.68 12.36 4.49
N GLN A 244 -11.17 11.13 4.50
CA GLN A 244 -11.25 10.24 5.67
C GLN A 244 -10.44 10.76 6.86
N ILE A 245 -9.24 11.32 6.63
CA ILE A 245 -8.43 11.92 7.70
C ILE A 245 -9.18 13.07 8.36
N LYS A 246 -9.78 13.97 7.57
CA LYS A 246 -10.58 15.10 8.09
C LYS A 246 -11.86 14.67 8.78
N GLU A 247 -12.45 13.54 8.39
CA GLU A 247 -13.64 12.98 9.02
C GLU A 247 -13.34 12.45 10.44
N TYR A 248 -12.20 11.78 10.62
CA TYR A 248 -11.91 11.03 11.85
C TYR A 248 -10.87 11.65 12.77
N ILE A 249 -9.96 12.44 12.23
CA ILE A 249 -8.87 13.07 13.00
C ILE A 249 -9.16 14.57 13.06
N ARG A 250 -9.11 15.14 14.26
CA ARG A 250 -9.29 16.59 14.46
C ARG A 250 -7.96 17.29 14.30
N GLU A 251 -7.95 18.41 13.58
CA GLU A 251 -6.83 19.36 13.58
C GLU A 251 -6.59 19.90 15.00
N THR A 252 -5.34 20.11 15.38
CA THR A 252 -4.94 20.63 16.70
C THR A 252 -3.88 21.68 16.54
#